data_AF-A0A7S2KML1-F1
#
_entry.id   AF-A0A7S2KML1-F1
#
_cell.length_a   1.000
_cell.length_b   1.000
_cell.length_c   1.000
_cell.angle_alpha   90.00
_cell.angle_beta   90.00
_cell.angle_gamma   90.00
#
_symmetry.space_group_name_H-M   'P 1'
#
loop_
_entity.id
_entity.type
_entity.pdbx_description
1 polymer ?
#
loop_
_entity_poly.entity_id
_entity_poly.type
_entity_poly.pdbx_seq_one_letter_code
_entity_poly.pdbx_strand_id
1 'polypeptide(L)'
;MSEAKPVERDAKGIPLKSSYPEGLSVVVLYSAMTVIITAIGVIIAYFSSYYADEKVTAANSKIAIISEYDLGWLYLGLFLIRILTLPININLGKARKASKAGLPDQHVYKVMGAEGSKLGYVLMENEGVHGAFNRAQRALQNYHENFPGVVVQYIAASFVFPFEAFVCMMVWQISCCIGADGYTEDVDGRMKGRLPGYFAMSTIGGMVVIIAYKALSF
;
A
#
# COMPACT_ATOMS: atom_id res chain seq x y z
N MET A 1 -27.92 -2.62 21.88
CA MET A 1 -27.03 -1.69 21.15
C MET A 1 -26.59 -0.63 22.14
N SER A 2 -25.29 -0.52 22.43
CA SER A 2 -24.77 0.58 23.26
C SER A 2 -24.98 1.88 22.47
N GLU A 3 -25.62 2.87 23.09
CA GLU A 3 -25.68 4.23 22.53
C GLU A 3 -24.24 4.72 22.36
N ALA A 4 -23.85 5.02 21.11
CA ALA A 4 -22.55 5.61 20.84
C ALA A 4 -22.54 7.00 21.47
N LYS A 5 -21.53 7.27 22.30
CA LYS A 5 -21.36 8.61 22.90
C LYS A 5 -21.31 9.66 21.78
N PRO A 6 -22.06 10.77 21.89
CA PRO A 6 -22.06 11.81 20.87
C PRO A 6 -20.64 12.36 20.67
N VAL A 7 -20.20 12.40 19.42
CA VAL A 7 -18.88 12.94 19.05
C VAL A 7 -18.99 14.46 18.95
N GLU A 8 -18.24 15.18 19.79
CA GLU A 8 -18.16 16.63 19.73
C GLU A 8 -17.50 17.10 18.43
N ARG A 9 -18.09 18.11 17.78
CA ARG A 9 -17.70 18.59 16.46
C ARG A 9 -17.57 20.12 16.46
N ASP A 10 -16.72 20.63 15.58
CA ASP A 10 -16.60 22.06 15.33
C ASP A 10 -17.78 22.61 14.50
N ALA A 11 -17.76 23.92 14.21
CA ALA A 11 -18.78 24.59 13.40
C ALA A 11 -18.90 24.07 11.96
N LYS A 12 -17.89 23.34 11.46
CA LYS A 12 -17.88 22.70 10.14
C LYS A 12 -18.25 21.22 10.20
N GLY A 13 -18.58 20.70 11.38
CA GLY A 13 -18.94 19.30 11.59
C GLY A 13 -17.74 18.35 11.70
N ILE A 14 -16.51 18.86 11.77
CA ILE A 14 -15.31 18.03 11.94
C ILE A 14 -15.15 17.64 13.42
N PRO A 15 -14.84 16.38 13.75
CA PRO A 15 -14.58 15.97 15.14
C PRO A 15 -13.50 16.82 15.80
N LEU A 16 -13.73 17.22 17.06
CA LEU A 16 -12.73 18.00 17.82
C LEU A 16 -11.49 17.17 18.19
N LYS A 17 -11.66 15.85 18.32
CA LYS A 17 -10.60 14.88 18.65
C LYS A 17 -10.48 13.81 17.57
N SER A 18 -9.25 13.36 17.36
CA SER A 18 -8.96 12.21 16.50
C SER A 18 -9.39 10.91 17.15
N SER A 19 -9.77 9.91 16.34
CA SER A 19 -10.00 8.54 16.81
C SER A 19 -8.72 7.79 17.18
N TYR A 20 -7.54 8.34 16.86
CA TYR A 20 -6.26 7.76 17.28
C TYR A 20 -6.00 8.01 18.76
N PRO A 21 -5.39 7.05 19.49
CA PRO A 21 -5.01 7.25 20.88
C PRO A 21 -4.15 8.51 21.08
N GLU A 22 -4.48 9.27 22.13
CA GLU A 22 -3.67 10.41 22.58
C GLU A 22 -2.30 9.90 23.07
N GLY A 23 -1.23 10.66 22.84
CA GLY A 23 0.14 10.29 23.24
C GLY A 23 0.84 9.21 22.39
N LEU A 24 0.12 8.40 21.62
CA LEU A 24 0.72 7.36 20.78
C LEU A 24 1.03 7.87 19.36
N SER A 25 2.26 7.66 18.90
CA SER A 25 2.66 7.94 17.51
C SER A 25 2.01 6.94 16.55
N VAL A 26 1.47 7.43 15.44
CA VAL A 26 0.92 6.59 14.36
C VAL A 26 1.99 5.64 13.82
N VAL A 27 3.24 6.10 13.72
CA VAL A 27 4.37 5.28 13.26
C VAL A 27 4.56 4.07 14.18
N VAL A 28 4.59 4.30 15.49
CA VAL A 28 4.77 3.25 16.49
C VAL A 28 3.59 2.28 16.46
N LEU A 29 2.36 2.80 16.45
CA LEU A 29 1.15 1.98 16.41
C LEU A 29 1.15 1.01 15.22
N TYR A 30 1.31 1.54 14.00
CA TYR A 30 1.26 0.72 12.79
C TYR A 30 2.44 -0.23 12.68
N SER A 31 3.65 0.21 13.04
CA SER A 31 4.85 -0.62 12.96
C SER A 31 4.80 -1.76 13.97
N ALA A 32 4.45 -1.48 15.23
CA ALA A 32 4.34 -2.49 16.28
C ALA A 32 3.25 -3.51 15.93
N MET A 33 2.07 -3.07 15.53
CA MET A 33 1.00 -3.98 15.09
C MET A 33 1.45 -4.86 13.92
N THR A 34 2.08 -4.27 12.90
CA THR A 34 2.57 -5.01 11.73
C THR A 34 3.62 -6.06 12.12
N VAL A 35 4.60 -5.69 12.94
CA VAL A 35 5.65 -6.62 13.40
C VAL A 35 5.06 -7.74 14.23
N ILE A 36 4.22 -7.43 15.22
CA ILE A 36 3.61 -8.43 16.11
C ILE A 36 2.74 -9.41 15.31
N ILE A 37 1.83 -8.90 14.48
CA ILE A 37 0.94 -9.75 13.67
C ILE A 37 1.73 -10.58 12.67
N THR A 38 2.77 -10.00 12.06
CA THR A 38 3.64 -10.74 11.12
C THR A 38 4.42 -11.85 11.85
N ALA A 39 5.00 -11.56 13.01
CA ALA A 39 5.72 -12.54 13.81
C ALA A 39 4.81 -13.70 14.24
N ILE A 40 3.61 -13.40 14.73
CA ILE A 40 2.60 -14.41 15.07
C ILE A 40 2.27 -15.26 13.84
N GLY A 41 2.04 -14.63 12.69
CA GLY A 41 1.75 -15.34 11.44
C GLY A 41 2.89 -16.27 10.99
N VAL A 42 4.15 -15.81 11.09
CA VAL A 42 5.33 -16.62 10.76
C VAL A 42 5.49 -17.80 11.72
N ILE A 43 5.29 -17.58 13.02
CA ILE A 43 5.32 -18.64 14.04
C ILE A 43 4.27 -19.71 13.73
N ILE A 44 3.02 -19.29 13.49
CA ILE A 44 1.93 -20.22 13.13
C ILE A 44 2.28 -20.98 11.84
N ALA A 45 2.76 -20.29 10.80
CA ALA A 45 3.13 -20.92 9.54
C ALA A 45 4.25 -21.96 9.71
N TYR A 46 5.28 -21.63 10.49
CA TYR A 46 6.38 -22.54 10.79
C TYR A 46 5.89 -23.78 11.53
N PHE A 47 5.22 -23.62 12.67
CA PHE A 47 4.75 -24.77 13.45
C PHE A 47 3.71 -25.61 12.71
N SER A 48 2.84 -25.00 11.91
CA SER A 48 1.85 -25.75 11.11
C SER A 48 2.48 -26.58 9.98
N SER A 49 3.65 -26.17 9.49
CA SER A 49 4.36 -26.84 8.38
C SER A 49 5.42 -27.84 8.85
N TYR A 50 5.94 -27.67 10.07
CA TYR A 50 7.08 -28.43 10.60
C TYR A 50 6.80 -29.25 11.87
N TYR A 51 5.54 -29.51 12.23
CA TYR A 51 5.23 -30.31 13.44
C TYR A 51 5.25 -31.84 13.23
N ALA A 52 5.21 -32.34 11.99
CA ALA A 52 5.20 -33.77 11.67
C ALA A 52 6.10 -34.07 10.48
N ASP A 53 6.85 -35.18 10.53
CA ASP A 53 7.87 -35.54 9.54
C ASP A 53 7.33 -35.64 8.10
N GLU A 54 6.11 -36.14 7.95
CA GLU A 54 5.41 -36.20 6.65
C GLU A 54 5.20 -34.81 6.04
N LYS A 55 4.88 -33.80 6.87
CA LYS A 55 4.66 -32.41 6.44
C LYS A 55 5.97 -31.73 6.12
N VAL A 56 7.01 -31.98 6.92
CA VAL A 56 8.37 -31.49 6.66
C VAL A 56 8.86 -31.99 5.30
N THR A 57 8.70 -33.28 5.03
CA THR A 57 9.11 -33.90 3.75
C THR A 57 8.36 -33.28 2.57
N ALA A 58 7.04 -33.12 2.71
CA ALA A 58 6.21 -32.50 1.66
C ALA A 58 6.49 -31.00 1.45
N ALA A 59 6.86 -30.26 2.50
CA ALA A 59 7.27 -28.86 2.39
C ALA A 59 8.64 -28.75 1.69
N ASN A 60 9.61 -29.57 2.10
CA ASN A 60 10.96 -29.57 1.55
C ASN A 60 11.00 -29.93 0.06
N SER A 61 10.16 -30.85 -0.41
CA SER A 61 10.10 -31.18 -1.84
C SER A 61 9.61 -30.00 -2.69
N LYS A 62 8.65 -29.21 -2.19
CA LYS A 62 8.19 -27.99 -2.88
C LYS A 62 9.24 -26.88 -2.83
N ILE A 63 9.91 -26.73 -1.69
CA ILE A 63 11.01 -25.77 -1.54
C ILE A 63 12.18 -26.13 -2.48
N ALA A 64 12.44 -27.42 -2.70
CA ALA A 64 13.47 -27.85 -3.66
C ALA A 64 13.17 -27.34 -5.08
N ILE A 65 11.92 -27.43 -5.54
CA ILE A 65 11.50 -26.85 -6.84
C ILE A 65 11.72 -25.33 -6.83
N ILE A 66 11.28 -24.64 -5.78
CA ILE A 66 11.48 -23.18 -5.67
C ILE A 66 12.96 -22.82 -5.77
N SER A 67 13.83 -23.60 -5.11
CA SER A 67 15.27 -23.39 -5.14
C SER A 67 15.89 -23.72 -6.50
N GLU A 68 15.43 -24.78 -7.17
CA GLU A 68 15.93 -25.21 -8.48
C GLU A 68 15.70 -24.13 -9.56
N TYR A 69 14.56 -23.45 -9.49
CA TYR A 69 14.18 -22.38 -10.42
C TYR A 69 14.50 -20.96 -9.92
N ASP A 70 15.28 -20.83 -8.83
CA ASP A 70 15.61 -19.56 -8.18
C ASP A 70 14.38 -18.67 -7.86
N LEU A 71 13.22 -19.30 -7.62
CA LEU A 71 11.97 -18.60 -7.34
C LEU A 71 11.94 -18.02 -5.92
N GLY A 72 12.98 -18.20 -5.10
CA GLY A 72 13.09 -17.59 -3.78
C GLY A 72 12.88 -16.07 -3.80
N TRP A 73 13.34 -15.40 -4.86
CA TRP A 73 13.13 -13.96 -5.09
C TRP A 73 11.66 -13.60 -5.28
N LEU A 74 10.88 -14.44 -5.96
CA LEU A 74 9.44 -14.25 -6.11
C LEU A 74 8.77 -14.18 -4.73
N TYR A 75 8.99 -15.20 -3.89
CA TYR A 75 8.41 -15.30 -2.56
C TYR A 75 8.88 -14.18 -1.62
N LEU A 76 10.18 -13.88 -1.63
CA LEU A 76 10.73 -12.78 -0.84
C LEU A 76 10.12 -11.44 -1.27
N GLY A 77 10.01 -11.19 -2.58
CA GLY A 77 9.40 -9.98 -3.10
C GLY A 77 7.93 -9.85 -2.69
N LEU A 78 7.12 -10.90 -2.84
CA LEU A 78 5.71 -10.89 -2.39
C LEU A 78 5.58 -10.54 -0.90
N PHE A 79 6.46 -11.09 -0.06
CA PHE A 79 6.50 -10.75 1.35
C PHE A 79 6.92 -9.29 1.59
N LEU A 80 7.99 -8.83 0.97
CA LEU A 80 8.51 -7.48 1.16
C LEU A 80 7.54 -6.41 0.66
N ILE A 81 6.85 -6.62 -0.46
CA ILE A 81 5.84 -5.68 -0.99
C ILE A 81 4.74 -5.42 0.05
N ARG A 82 4.25 -6.48 0.71
CA ARG A 82 3.28 -6.35 1.80
C ARG A 82 3.82 -5.47 2.93
N ILE A 83 5.05 -5.72 3.38
CA ILE A 83 5.67 -4.95 4.46
C ILE A 83 5.93 -3.51 4.04
N LEU A 84 6.41 -3.29 2.82
CA LEU A 84 6.71 -1.98 2.24
C LEU A 84 5.44 -1.19 1.85
N THR A 85 4.24 -1.73 2.03
CA THR A 85 3.00 -0.94 1.98
C THR A 85 2.78 -0.16 3.28
N LEU A 86 3.50 -0.50 4.36
CA LEU A 86 3.40 0.15 5.67
C LEU A 86 3.65 1.66 5.64
N PRO A 87 4.66 2.22 4.94
CA PRO A 87 4.87 3.66 4.88
C PRO A 87 3.68 4.43 4.30
N ILE A 88 3.00 3.89 3.27
CA ILE A 88 1.80 4.51 2.68
C ILE A 88 0.67 4.55 3.72
N ASN A 89 0.47 3.45 4.46
CA ASN A 89 -0.54 3.38 5.51
C ASN A 89 -0.22 4.29 6.70
N ILE A 90 1.05 4.40 7.11
CA ILE A 90 1.50 5.32 8.15
C ILE A 90 1.26 6.76 7.72
N ASN A 91 1.60 7.11 6.47
CA ASN A 91 1.40 8.44 5.93
C ASN A 91 -0.09 8.82 5.95
N LEU A 92 -0.96 7.92 5.44
CA LEU A 92 -2.41 8.07 5.57
C LEU A 92 -2.86 8.24 7.03
N GLY A 93 -2.38 7.39 7.93
CA GLY A 93 -2.75 7.44 9.35
C GLY A 93 -2.33 8.76 10.02
N LYS A 94 -1.15 9.30 9.68
CA LYS A 94 -0.69 10.62 10.15
C LYS A 94 -1.61 11.72 9.65
N ALA A 95 -1.90 11.74 8.35
CA ALA A 95 -2.79 12.74 7.75
C ALA A 95 -4.22 12.66 8.30
N ARG A 96 -4.72 11.44 8.56
CA ARG A 96 -6.01 11.22 9.23
C ARG A 96 -6.00 11.71 10.67
N LYS A 97 -4.94 11.41 11.44
CA LYS A 97 -4.79 11.88 12.82
C LYS A 97 -4.82 13.41 12.87
N ALA A 98 -4.12 14.07 11.94
CA ALA A 98 -4.05 15.53 11.86
C ALA A 98 -5.38 16.18 11.42
N SER A 99 -6.06 15.61 10.43
CA SER A 99 -7.33 16.13 9.93
C SER A 99 -8.53 15.86 10.84
N LYS A 100 -8.39 14.94 11.81
CA LYS A 100 -9.45 14.49 12.72
C LYS A 100 -10.66 13.87 12.01
N ALA A 101 -10.55 13.57 10.71
CA ALA A 101 -11.56 12.88 9.95
C ALA A 101 -11.73 11.45 10.51
N GLY A 102 -12.86 11.22 11.18
CA GLY A 102 -13.18 9.94 11.81
C GLY A 102 -13.40 8.83 10.78
N LEU A 103 -13.45 7.59 11.26
CA LEU A 103 -13.99 6.48 10.47
C LEU A 103 -15.53 6.53 10.55
N PRO A 104 -16.27 6.18 9.49
CA PRO A 104 -15.80 5.60 8.22
C PRO A 104 -15.42 6.62 7.12
N ASP A 105 -15.33 7.91 7.43
CA ASP A 105 -15.11 8.95 6.41
C ASP A 105 -13.79 8.76 5.66
N GLN A 106 -13.89 8.67 4.33
CA GLN A 106 -12.74 8.49 3.44
C GLN A 106 -12.17 9.81 2.95
N HIS A 107 -13.01 10.83 2.76
CA HIS A 107 -12.61 12.14 2.25
C HIS A 107 -13.34 13.26 2.98
N VAL A 108 -12.73 14.44 3.03
CA VAL A 108 -13.35 15.68 3.51
C VAL A 108 -13.73 16.54 2.32
N TYR A 109 -14.98 16.98 2.26
CA TYR A 109 -15.49 17.80 1.17
C TYR A 109 -15.81 19.21 1.65
N LYS A 110 -15.79 20.16 0.71
CA LYS A 110 -16.18 21.54 0.92
C LYS A 110 -17.15 21.97 -0.17
N VAL A 111 -18.13 22.77 0.22
CA VAL A 111 -19.01 23.45 -0.73
C VAL A 111 -18.23 24.58 -1.40
N MET A 112 -18.10 24.47 -2.71
CA MET A 112 -17.46 25.42 -3.60
C MET A 112 -18.56 26.23 -4.27
N GLY A 113 -18.74 27.48 -3.86
CA GLY A 113 -19.69 28.40 -4.47
C GLY A 113 -19.02 29.73 -4.78
N ALA A 114 -19.39 30.34 -5.90
CA ALA A 114 -19.24 31.78 -6.07
C ALA A 114 -20.35 32.47 -5.27
N GLU A 115 -20.06 33.65 -4.73
CA GLU A 115 -21.03 34.46 -4.01
C GLU A 115 -22.30 34.65 -4.87
N GLY A 116 -23.47 34.27 -4.33
CA GLY A 116 -24.76 34.33 -5.05
C GLY A 116 -25.20 33.07 -5.80
N SER A 117 -24.39 31.99 -5.86
CA SER A 117 -24.83 30.72 -6.43
C SER A 117 -25.73 29.94 -5.46
N LYS A 118 -26.92 29.55 -5.92
CA LYS A 118 -27.84 28.66 -5.18
C LYS A 118 -27.40 27.18 -5.18
N LEU A 119 -26.50 26.80 -6.07
CA LEU A 119 -26.01 25.43 -6.26
C LEU A 119 -24.49 25.46 -6.41
N GLY A 120 -23.78 25.35 -5.29
CA GLY A 120 -22.33 25.15 -5.29
C GLY A 120 -21.95 23.70 -5.60
N TYR A 121 -20.80 23.48 -6.20
CA TYR A 121 -20.23 22.13 -6.32
C TYR A 121 -19.73 21.67 -4.96
N VAL A 122 -19.82 20.37 -4.67
CA VAL A 122 -19.17 19.78 -3.51
C VAL A 122 -17.92 19.09 -4.00
N LEU A 123 -16.75 19.67 -3.72
CA LEU A 123 -15.45 19.14 -4.13
C LEU A 123 -14.65 18.72 -2.90
N MET A 124 -13.63 17.89 -3.08
CA MET A 124 -12.70 17.57 -2.01
C MET A 124 -12.00 18.85 -1.53
N GLU A 125 -11.89 19.01 -0.21
CA GLU A 125 -11.04 20.05 0.36
C GLU A 125 -9.59 19.75 -0.04
N ASN A 126 -8.91 20.72 -0.65
CA ASN A 126 -7.56 20.55 -1.17
C ASN A 126 -6.51 21.29 -0.33
N GLU A 127 -6.96 22.13 0.60
CA GLU A 127 -6.08 22.97 1.41
C GLU A 127 -5.87 22.43 2.82
N GLY A 128 -4.71 22.78 3.39
CA GLY A 128 -4.35 22.48 4.78
C GLY A 128 -4.39 21.00 5.13
N VAL A 129 -4.71 20.70 6.39
CA VAL A 129 -4.69 19.33 6.93
C VAL A 129 -5.70 18.39 6.29
N HIS A 130 -6.84 18.93 5.82
CA HIS A 130 -7.87 18.14 5.14
C HIS A 130 -7.47 17.83 3.70
N GLY A 131 -6.85 18.79 3.00
CA GLY A 131 -6.21 18.57 1.72
C GLY A 131 -5.14 17.48 1.75
N ALA A 132 -4.22 17.57 2.72
CA ALA A 132 -3.20 16.55 2.93
C ALA A 132 -3.82 15.16 3.18
N PHE A 133 -4.86 15.07 4.01
CA PHE A 133 -5.59 13.82 4.25
C PHE A 133 -6.24 13.25 2.97
N ASN A 134 -6.92 14.09 2.19
CA ASN A 134 -7.53 13.67 0.93
C ASN A 134 -6.48 13.17 -0.08
N ARG A 135 -5.34 13.85 -0.20
CA ARG A 135 -4.24 13.41 -1.07
C ARG A 135 -3.58 12.13 -0.59
N ALA A 136 -3.36 11.96 0.72
CA ALA A 136 -2.84 10.72 1.28
C ALA A 136 -3.78 9.53 1.01
N GLN A 137 -5.10 9.75 1.11
CA GLN A 137 -6.08 8.74 0.71
C GLN A 137 -6.05 8.43 -0.78
N ARG A 138 -6.00 9.45 -1.63
CA ARG A 138 -5.89 9.25 -3.07
C ARG A 138 -4.59 8.52 -3.43
N ALA A 139 -3.49 8.75 -2.72
CA ALA A 139 -2.24 8.03 -2.90
C ALA A 139 -2.40 6.52 -2.63
N LEU A 140 -3.06 6.15 -1.52
CA LEU A 140 -3.35 4.75 -1.22
C LEU A 140 -4.29 4.13 -2.27
N GLN A 141 -5.30 4.87 -2.73
CA GLN A 141 -6.20 4.39 -3.77
C GLN A 141 -5.48 4.19 -5.12
N ASN A 142 -4.62 5.14 -5.53
CA ASN A 142 -3.78 4.98 -6.72
C ASN A 142 -2.90 3.72 -6.62
N TYR A 143 -2.36 3.43 -5.44
CA TYR A 143 -1.60 2.19 -5.22
C TYR A 143 -2.47 0.96 -5.46
N HIS A 144 -3.66 0.87 -4.85
CA HIS A 144 -4.57 -0.25 -5.05
C HIS A 144 -5.10 -0.40 -6.47
N GLU A 145 -5.27 0.69 -7.22
CA GLU A 145 -5.67 0.65 -8.64
C GLU A 145 -4.60 0.01 -9.53
N ASN A 146 -3.32 0.21 -9.23
CA ASN A 146 -2.20 -0.33 -10.02
C ASN A 146 -1.72 -1.69 -9.52
N PHE A 147 -1.83 -1.96 -8.21
CA PHE A 147 -1.24 -3.10 -7.54
C PHE A 147 -1.57 -4.46 -8.18
N PRO A 148 -2.84 -4.79 -8.51
CA PRO A 148 -3.16 -6.11 -9.09
C PRO A 148 -2.45 -6.34 -10.43
N GLY A 149 -2.43 -5.33 -11.30
CA GLY A 149 -1.81 -5.44 -12.63
C GLY A 149 -0.29 -5.61 -12.55
N VAL A 150 0.36 -4.91 -11.61
CA VAL A 150 1.82 -5.03 -11.41
C VAL A 150 2.18 -6.37 -10.81
N VAL A 151 1.43 -6.86 -9.81
CA VAL A 151 1.72 -8.15 -9.16
C VAL A 151 1.56 -9.32 -10.12
N VAL A 152 0.53 -9.32 -10.98
CA VAL A 152 0.35 -10.37 -11.99
C VAL A 152 1.54 -10.40 -12.96
N GLN A 153 1.99 -9.24 -13.43
CA GLN A 153 3.16 -9.14 -14.31
C GLN A 153 4.45 -9.57 -13.59
N TYR A 154 4.62 -9.20 -12.32
CA TYR A 154 5.75 -9.62 -11.49
C TYR A 154 5.81 -11.14 -11.33
N ILE A 155 4.68 -11.78 -11.02
CA ILE A 155 4.59 -13.24 -10.92
C ILE A 155 4.97 -13.87 -12.25
N ALA A 156 4.39 -13.41 -13.36
CA ALA A 156 4.67 -13.95 -14.69
C ALA A 156 6.14 -13.80 -15.10
N ALA A 157 6.73 -12.61 -14.86
CA ALA A 157 8.13 -12.34 -15.16
C ALA A 157 9.09 -13.19 -14.30
N SER A 158 8.75 -13.42 -13.03
CA SER A 158 9.64 -14.10 -12.07
C SER A 158 9.87 -15.58 -12.40
N PHE A 159 9.02 -16.23 -13.20
CA PHE A 159 9.25 -17.61 -13.65
C PHE A 159 10.44 -17.75 -14.61
N VAL A 160 10.89 -16.64 -15.22
CA VAL A 160 11.99 -16.65 -16.19
C VAL A 160 13.12 -15.70 -15.76
N PHE A 161 12.79 -14.58 -15.10
CA PHE A 161 13.72 -13.56 -14.64
C PHE A 161 13.53 -13.25 -13.14
N PRO A 162 13.73 -14.22 -12.24
CA PRO A 162 13.34 -14.09 -10.82
C PRO A 162 14.02 -12.91 -10.12
N PHE A 163 15.34 -12.78 -10.25
CA PHE A 163 16.10 -11.73 -9.57
C PHE A 163 15.83 -10.35 -10.17
N GLU A 164 15.82 -10.22 -11.50
CA GLU A 164 15.60 -8.94 -12.18
C GLU A 164 14.18 -8.43 -11.97
N ALA A 165 13.18 -9.31 -12.02
CA ALA A 165 11.80 -8.97 -11.70
C ALA A 165 11.67 -8.52 -10.25
N PHE A 166 12.36 -9.17 -9.31
CA PHE A 166 12.40 -8.78 -7.90
C PHE A 166 12.97 -7.36 -7.72
N VAL A 167 14.11 -7.05 -8.36
CA VAL A 167 14.71 -5.71 -8.29
C VAL A 167 13.75 -4.66 -8.83
N CYS A 168 13.12 -4.90 -9.99
CA CYS A 168 12.14 -3.98 -10.56
C CYS A 168 10.94 -3.80 -9.62
N MET A 169 10.45 -4.87 -9.01
CA MET A 169 9.33 -4.82 -8.07
C MET A 169 9.67 -4.00 -6.82
N MET A 170 10.90 -4.12 -6.30
CA MET A 170 11.37 -3.31 -5.17
C MET A 170 11.47 -1.83 -5.53
N VAL A 171 12.02 -1.51 -6.72
CA VAL A 171 12.08 -0.13 -7.23
C VAL A 171 10.68 0.45 -7.35
N TRP A 172 9.72 -0.29 -7.93
CA TRP A 172 8.34 0.14 -8.04
C TRP A 172 7.70 0.40 -6.68
N GLN A 173 7.85 -0.52 -5.72
CA GLN A 173 7.23 -0.38 -4.40
C GLN A 173 7.79 0.82 -3.64
N ILE A 174 9.12 1.02 -3.64
CA ILE A 174 9.77 2.18 -3.01
C ILE A 174 9.30 3.47 -3.70
N SER A 175 9.19 3.46 -5.02
CA SER A 175 8.67 4.57 -5.82
C SER A 175 7.24 4.93 -5.44
N CYS A 176 6.37 3.96 -5.18
CA CYS A 176 5.02 4.20 -4.66
C CYS A 176 5.04 4.87 -3.28
N CYS A 177 5.93 4.45 -2.38
CA CYS A 177 6.09 5.09 -1.07
C CYS A 177 6.53 6.56 -1.18
N ILE A 178 7.55 6.83 -2.00
CA ILE A 178 8.04 8.20 -2.25
C ILE A 178 6.93 9.06 -2.88
N GLY A 179 6.22 8.51 -3.85
CA GLY A 179 5.10 9.18 -4.51
C GLY A 179 3.96 9.49 -3.56
N ALA A 180 3.62 8.58 -2.63
CA ALA A 180 2.55 8.77 -1.67
C ALA A 180 2.87 9.85 -0.63
N ASP A 181 4.10 9.85 -0.11
CA ASP A 181 4.60 10.87 0.81
C ASP A 181 4.60 12.26 0.14
N GLY A 182 5.22 12.36 -1.04
CA GLY A 182 5.27 13.60 -1.82
C GLY A 182 3.87 14.12 -2.22
N TYR A 183 2.93 13.23 -2.53
CA TYR A 183 1.55 13.65 -2.87
C TYR A 183 0.81 14.28 -1.68
N THR A 184 1.16 13.88 -0.46
CA THR A 184 0.50 14.40 0.75
C THR A 184 0.88 15.85 0.98
N GLU A 185 2.14 16.21 0.71
CA GLU A 185 2.63 17.59 0.80
C GLU A 185 2.02 18.46 -0.29
N ASP A 186 2.07 18.02 -1.54
CA ASP A 186 1.67 18.80 -2.70
C ASP A 186 1.15 17.93 -3.86
N VAL A 187 0.31 18.50 -4.72
CA VAL A 187 -0.31 17.78 -5.86
C VAL A 187 0.74 17.26 -6.84
N ASP A 188 1.80 18.03 -7.10
CA ASP A 188 2.86 17.68 -8.04
C ASP A 188 3.98 16.86 -7.39
N GLY A 189 4.08 16.89 -6.06
CA GLY A 189 5.04 16.10 -5.28
C GLY A 189 4.99 14.59 -5.57
N ARG A 190 3.85 14.08 -6.03
CA ARG A 190 3.69 12.67 -6.47
C ARG A 190 4.61 12.26 -7.62
N MET A 191 5.07 13.22 -8.43
CA MET A 191 5.88 12.95 -9.61
C MET A 191 7.27 12.40 -9.28
N LYS A 192 7.80 12.71 -8.09
CA LYS A 192 9.11 12.21 -7.62
C LYS A 192 9.18 10.68 -7.60
N GLY A 193 8.09 10.02 -7.19
CA GLY A 193 7.99 8.56 -7.21
C GLY A 193 7.53 7.98 -8.54
N ARG A 194 6.75 8.72 -9.34
CA ARG A 194 6.13 8.15 -10.55
C ARG A 194 7.12 7.72 -11.61
N LEU A 195 8.15 8.53 -11.90
CA LEU A 195 9.08 8.25 -12.99
C LEU A 195 9.85 6.93 -12.81
N PRO A 196 10.57 6.70 -11.69
CA PRO A 196 11.23 5.42 -11.46
C PRO A 196 10.24 4.25 -11.38
N GLY A 197 9.04 4.48 -10.82
CA GLY A 197 7.98 3.47 -10.80
C GLY A 197 7.49 3.06 -12.19
N TYR A 198 7.33 4.00 -13.11
CA TYR A 198 6.95 3.70 -14.50
C TYR A 198 8.02 2.90 -15.22
N PHE A 199 9.30 3.27 -15.07
CA PHE A 199 10.40 2.49 -15.65
C PHE A 199 10.41 1.05 -15.12
N ALA A 200 10.26 0.85 -13.82
CA ALA A 200 10.18 -0.48 -13.23
C ALA A 200 9.01 -1.31 -13.79
N MET A 201 7.80 -0.74 -13.86
CA MET A 201 6.64 -1.43 -14.43
C MET A 201 6.82 -1.75 -15.91
N SER A 202 7.32 -0.81 -16.71
CA SER A 202 7.57 -1.02 -18.13
C SER A 202 8.62 -2.11 -18.36
N THR A 203 9.65 -2.18 -17.52
CA THR A 203 10.67 -3.24 -17.58
C THR A 203 10.08 -4.61 -17.28
N ILE A 204 9.25 -4.75 -16.23
CA ILE A 204 8.54 -6.01 -15.93
C ILE A 204 7.61 -6.39 -17.09
N GLY A 205 6.85 -5.43 -17.63
CA GLY A 205 6.01 -5.67 -18.81
C GLY A 205 6.82 -6.13 -20.03
N GLY A 206 8.00 -5.52 -20.25
CA GLY A 206 8.95 -5.93 -21.27
C GLY A 206 9.46 -7.37 -21.09
N MET A 207 9.76 -7.78 -19.85
CA MET A 207 10.11 -9.16 -19.53
C MET A 207 9.01 -10.12 -19.95
N VAL A 208 7.74 -9.83 -19.62
CA VAL A 208 6.59 -10.66 -20.02
C VAL A 208 6.46 -10.74 -21.54
N VAL A 209 6.66 -9.63 -22.26
CA VAL A 209 6.63 -9.62 -23.74
C VAL A 209 7.75 -10.46 -24.33
N ILE A 210 8.96 -10.40 -23.78
CA ILE A 210 10.10 -11.22 -24.23
C ILE A 210 9.80 -12.71 -24.02
N ILE A 211 9.24 -13.09 -22.86
CA ILE A 211 8.82 -14.46 -22.57
C ILE A 211 7.81 -14.93 -23.62
N ALA A 212 6.76 -14.14 -23.86
CA ALA A 212 5.73 -14.46 -24.83
C ALA A 212 6.30 -14.62 -26.25
N TYR A 213 7.13 -13.68 -26.70
CA TYR A 213 7.77 -13.73 -28.01
C TYR A 213 8.64 -15.00 -28.17
N LYS A 214 9.49 -15.30 -27.18
CA LYS A 214 10.34 -16.49 -27.23
C LYS A 214 9.51 -17.78 -27.22
N ALA A 215 8.52 -17.89 -26.34
CA ALA A 215 7.68 -19.08 -26.23
C ALA A 215 6.84 -19.36 -27.48
N LEU A 216 6.42 -18.33 -28.22
CA LEU A 216 5.64 -18.48 -29.46
C LEU A 216 6.49 -18.65 -30.73
N SER A 217 7.81 -18.46 -30.64
CA SER A 217 8.73 -18.58 -31.78
C SER A 217 9.41 -19.95 -31.87
N PHE A 218 9.12 -20.86 -30.93
CA PHE A 218 9.48 -22.27 -30.98
C PHE A 218 8.32 -23.08 -31.57
#